data_AF-A0AAN4Y7S7-F1
#
_entry.id   AF-A0AAN4Y7S7-F1
#
_cell.length_a   1.000
_cell.length_b   1.000
_cell.length_c   1.000
_cell.angle_alpha   90.00
_cell.angle_beta   90.00
_cell.angle_gamma   90.00
#
_symmetry.space_group_name_H-M   'P 1'
#
loop_
_entity.id
_entity.type
_entity.pdbx_description
1 polymer ?
#
loop_
_entity_poly.entity_id
_entity_poly.type
_entity_poly.pdbx_seq_one_letter_code
_entity_poly.pdbx_strand_id
1 'polypeptide(L)'
;MFTPVHLYLLMLEQNFTLAPPPRPTYLDPAHPELTQIMLEDESGRLRLTGNMLRSIQLATGAIVAVLGTENSNGDFEVIDVKVPDLPRQPRRWERDEKQSSQKGTGKSKIAFVSGLGITGTSGDTLSLELLTDYLLGYTGSQSPANDESAPPDASAITRLVIAGNSLGASMTTDPNENAASSKKKSGPKKYGYDASAYNASPITQFDNFLAEILPSIPVTLMAGASDPANFSLPQQGIHRAMFPRSRAYCSGPTSAGETPEPGWFDSVTNPWEGDIEGWRLWGSSGQNVDDVLRYLDFANSSGTVGADGDAEARVKIMEAMLRWRCGVPTAPDTICEFSLPATIS
;
A
#
# COMPACT_ATOMS: atom_id res chain seq x y z
N MET A 1 -25.81 -54.85 4.46
CA MET A 1 -26.80 -53.75 4.48
C MET A 1 -26.03 -52.51 4.93
N PHE A 2 -25.42 -51.82 3.97
CA PHE A 2 -24.59 -50.63 4.23
C PHE A 2 -25.46 -49.39 4.14
N THR A 3 -25.62 -48.67 5.23
CA THR A 3 -26.27 -47.36 5.29
C THR A 3 -25.31 -46.29 4.78
N PRO A 4 -25.67 -45.49 3.77
CA PRO A 4 -24.86 -44.36 3.35
C PRO A 4 -25.06 -43.18 4.31
N VAL A 5 -23.97 -42.70 4.90
CA VAL A 5 -23.94 -41.44 5.65
C VAL A 5 -23.86 -40.30 4.63
N HIS A 6 -24.96 -39.58 4.43
CA HIS A 6 -24.95 -38.32 3.69
C HIS A 6 -24.45 -37.20 4.60
N LEU A 7 -23.22 -36.76 4.38
CA LEU A 7 -22.68 -35.55 4.99
C LEU A 7 -23.14 -34.34 4.16
N TYR A 8 -24.30 -33.78 4.50
CA TYR A 8 -24.71 -32.48 3.96
C TYR A 8 -23.95 -31.37 4.70
N LEU A 9 -23.04 -30.69 4.00
CA LEU A 9 -22.45 -29.45 4.48
C LEU A 9 -23.50 -28.34 4.32
N LEU A 10 -24.33 -28.15 5.34
CA LEU A 10 -25.24 -27.01 5.44
C LEU A 10 -24.43 -25.74 5.71
N MET A 11 -24.13 -24.95 4.67
CA MET A 11 -23.75 -23.54 4.86
C MET A 11 -25.00 -22.76 5.30
N LEU A 12 -25.03 -22.37 6.58
CA LEU A 12 -26.09 -21.52 7.15
C LEU A 12 -25.91 -20.06 6.69
N GLU A 13 -26.97 -19.48 6.11
CA GLU A 13 -27.12 -18.09 5.64
C GLU A 13 -27.02 -16.98 6.72
N GLN A 14 -26.29 -17.16 7.82
CA GLN A 14 -26.33 -16.23 8.97
C GLN A 14 -24.98 -15.66 9.44
N ASN A 15 -23.94 -15.69 8.62
CA ASN A 15 -22.61 -15.15 9.00
C ASN A 15 -22.23 -13.83 8.29
N PHE A 16 -23.19 -12.97 7.96
CA PHE A 16 -22.89 -11.64 7.37
C PHE A 16 -22.30 -10.62 8.37
N THR A 17 -22.23 -10.93 9.66
CA THR A 17 -21.85 -9.95 10.70
C THR A 17 -20.37 -9.91 11.05
N LEU A 18 -19.56 -10.87 10.58
CA LEU A 18 -18.12 -10.88 10.82
C LEU A 18 -17.41 -11.08 9.49
N ALA A 19 -16.58 -10.11 9.11
CA ALA A 19 -15.68 -10.29 7.98
C ALA A 19 -14.85 -11.56 8.24
N PRO A 20 -14.75 -12.49 7.27
CA PRO A 20 -13.90 -13.65 7.43
C PRO A 20 -12.47 -13.19 7.71
N PRO A 21 -11.70 -13.94 8.52
CA PRO A 21 -10.32 -13.58 8.80
C PRO A 21 -9.53 -13.47 7.48
N PRO A 22 -8.60 -12.50 7.39
CA PRO A 22 -7.81 -12.32 6.18
C PRO A 22 -7.05 -13.62 5.88
N ARG A 23 -7.18 -14.10 4.64
CA ARG A 23 -6.46 -15.29 4.18
C ARG A 23 -5.09 -14.88 3.65
N PRO A 24 -4.02 -15.65 3.93
CA PRO A 24 -2.71 -15.38 3.37
C PRO A 24 -2.70 -15.59 1.85
N THR A 25 -3.47 -16.56 1.35
CA THR A 25 -3.66 -16.82 -0.08
C THR A 25 -5.08 -17.32 -0.35
N TYR A 26 -5.57 -17.08 -1.56
CA TYR A 26 -6.81 -17.64 -2.09
C TYR A 26 -6.59 -18.84 -3.00
N LEU A 27 -5.34 -19.20 -3.28
CA LEU A 27 -5.02 -20.42 -4.00
C LEU A 27 -5.27 -21.62 -3.10
N ASP A 28 -5.94 -22.64 -3.65
CA ASP A 28 -6.08 -23.94 -2.98
C ASP A 28 -4.90 -24.83 -3.39
N PRO A 29 -3.93 -25.11 -2.50
CA PRO A 29 -2.79 -25.96 -2.83
C PRO A 29 -3.20 -27.42 -3.06
N ALA A 30 -4.33 -27.85 -2.49
CA ALA A 30 -4.82 -29.22 -2.63
C ALA A 30 -5.53 -29.44 -3.97
N HIS A 31 -6.14 -28.39 -4.53
CA HIS A 31 -6.89 -28.44 -5.79
C HIS A 31 -6.55 -27.22 -6.68
N PRO A 32 -5.32 -27.10 -7.18
CA PRO A 32 -4.91 -25.99 -8.04
C PRO A 32 -5.74 -25.90 -9.34
N GLU A 33 -6.31 -27.02 -9.80
CA GLU A 33 -7.18 -27.12 -10.97
C GLU A 33 -8.52 -26.36 -10.84
N LEU A 34 -8.93 -26.03 -9.61
CA LEU A 34 -10.14 -25.22 -9.39
C LEU A 34 -9.93 -23.74 -9.74
N THR A 35 -8.67 -23.29 -9.77
CA THR A 35 -8.34 -21.92 -10.16
C THR A 35 -8.38 -21.81 -11.67
N GLN A 36 -9.30 -21.00 -12.19
CA GLN A 36 -9.49 -20.80 -13.63
C GLN A 36 -9.08 -19.38 -14.03
N ILE A 37 -8.35 -19.28 -15.13
CA ILE A 37 -8.01 -18.00 -15.75
C ILE A 37 -8.94 -17.80 -16.94
N MET A 38 -9.64 -16.67 -16.96
CA MET A 38 -10.57 -16.31 -18.02
C MET A 38 -10.16 -14.99 -18.65
N LEU A 39 -10.26 -14.90 -19.96
CA LEU A 39 -10.15 -13.66 -20.71
C LEU A 39 -11.55 -13.07 -20.85
N GLU A 40 -11.71 -11.80 -20.45
CA GLU A 40 -12.98 -11.07 -20.54
C GLU A 40 -12.81 -9.87 -21.48
N ASP A 41 -13.78 -9.70 -22.37
CA ASP A 41 -13.93 -8.56 -23.28
C ASP A 41 -15.42 -8.18 -23.35
N GLU A 42 -15.76 -7.08 -24.04
CA GLU A 42 -17.14 -6.60 -24.22
C GLU A 42 -18.09 -7.68 -24.79
N SER A 43 -17.56 -8.64 -25.56
CA SER A 43 -18.33 -9.72 -26.16
C SER A 43 -18.57 -10.93 -25.24
N GLY A 44 -17.83 -11.08 -24.13
CA GLY A 44 -17.99 -12.21 -23.21
C GLY A 44 -16.69 -12.73 -22.61
N ARG A 45 -16.76 -13.93 -22.03
CA ARG A 45 -15.66 -14.57 -21.29
C ARG A 45 -15.23 -15.87 -21.96
N LEU A 46 -13.92 -16.06 -22.05
CA LEU A 46 -13.28 -17.24 -22.64
C LEU A 46 -12.29 -17.86 -21.65
N ARG A 47 -12.43 -19.16 -21.36
CA ARG A 47 -11.51 -19.86 -20.46
C ARG A 47 -10.17 -20.09 -21.15
N LEU A 48 -9.09 -19.67 -20.52
CA LEU A 48 -7.74 -19.89 -21.00
C LEU A 48 -7.20 -21.22 -20.45
N THR A 49 -6.55 -21.99 -21.30
CA THR A 49 -5.90 -23.26 -20.97
C THR A 49 -4.51 -23.33 -21.62
N GLY A 50 -3.68 -24.28 -21.18
CA GLY A 50 -2.34 -24.50 -21.72
C GLY A 50 -1.22 -24.30 -20.71
N ASN A 51 -0.04 -24.84 -21.02
CA ASN A 51 1.10 -24.84 -20.11
C ASN A 51 1.71 -23.44 -19.92
N MET A 52 1.54 -22.55 -20.91
CA MET A 52 2.09 -21.19 -20.88
C MET A 52 1.51 -20.34 -19.75
N LEU A 53 0.29 -20.63 -19.30
CA LEU A 53 -0.33 -19.94 -18.16
C LEU A 53 0.39 -20.20 -16.84
N ARG A 54 1.18 -21.27 -16.73
CA ARG A 54 1.98 -21.57 -15.53
C ARG A 54 3.28 -20.78 -15.46
N SER A 55 3.79 -20.33 -16.60
CA SER A 55 5.04 -19.56 -16.66
C SER A 55 4.81 -18.04 -16.57
N ILE A 56 3.57 -17.59 -16.74
CA ILE A 56 3.20 -16.17 -16.69
C ILE A 56 2.43 -15.91 -15.41
N GLN A 57 2.83 -14.86 -14.70
CA GLN A 57 2.07 -14.34 -13.57
C GLN A 57 0.99 -13.42 -14.12
N LEU A 58 -0.27 -13.72 -13.86
CA LEU A 58 -1.42 -12.90 -14.24
C LEU A 58 -2.32 -12.70 -13.02
N ALA A 59 -2.60 -11.44 -12.69
CA ALA A 59 -3.62 -11.09 -11.72
C ALA A 59 -4.93 -10.74 -12.45
N THR A 60 -6.05 -10.78 -11.72
CA THR A 60 -7.31 -10.21 -12.25
C THR A 60 -7.11 -8.74 -12.62
N GLY A 61 -7.84 -8.27 -13.64
CA GLY A 61 -7.73 -6.92 -14.21
C GLY A 61 -6.45 -6.62 -14.99
N ALA A 62 -5.50 -7.56 -15.11
CA ALA A 62 -4.33 -7.39 -15.97
C ALA A 62 -4.73 -7.44 -17.46
N ILE A 63 -4.43 -6.37 -18.20
CA ILE A 63 -4.71 -6.28 -19.64
C ILE A 63 -3.55 -6.92 -20.41
N VAL A 64 -3.85 -7.97 -21.19
CA VAL A 64 -2.87 -8.73 -21.95
C VAL A 64 -3.39 -9.08 -23.35
N ALA A 65 -2.46 -9.21 -24.30
CA ALA A 65 -2.74 -9.80 -25.61
C ALA A 65 -2.43 -11.30 -25.55
N VAL A 66 -3.38 -12.13 -25.96
CA VAL A 66 -3.24 -13.60 -25.94
C VAL A 66 -3.33 -14.13 -27.37
N LEU A 67 -2.37 -14.95 -27.77
CA LEU A 67 -2.37 -15.69 -29.04
C LEU A 67 -2.62 -17.17 -28.74
N GLY A 68 -3.55 -17.78 -29.47
CA GLY A 68 -3.91 -19.17 -29.23
C GLY A 68 -4.93 -19.69 -30.23
N THR A 69 -5.41 -20.90 -29.96
CA THR A 69 -6.40 -21.60 -30.78
C THR A 69 -7.53 -22.13 -29.92
N GLU A 70 -8.75 -22.15 -30.45
CA GLU A 70 -9.89 -22.77 -29.77
C GLU A 70 -9.80 -24.29 -29.87
N ASN A 71 -9.98 -24.96 -28.73
CA ASN A 71 -10.05 -26.41 -28.63
C ASN A 71 -11.47 -26.92 -28.86
N SER A 72 -11.63 -28.23 -29.09
CA SER A 72 -12.95 -28.85 -29.33
C SER A 72 -13.96 -28.66 -28.19
N ASN A 73 -13.49 -28.27 -27.00
CA ASN A 73 -14.32 -28.04 -25.82
C ASN A 73 -14.79 -26.57 -25.69
N GLY A 74 -14.39 -25.69 -26.61
CA GLY A 74 -14.65 -24.24 -26.53
C GLY A 74 -13.69 -23.48 -25.61
N ASP A 75 -12.63 -24.14 -25.14
CA ASP A 75 -11.56 -23.51 -24.37
C ASP A 75 -10.49 -22.93 -25.30
N PHE A 76 -9.83 -21.86 -24.87
CA PHE A 76 -8.75 -21.25 -25.65
C PHE A 76 -7.40 -21.77 -25.18
N GLU A 77 -6.68 -22.47 -26.04
CA GLU A 77 -5.32 -22.95 -25.76
C GLU A 77 -4.32 -21.85 -26.09
N VAL A 78 -3.62 -21.37 -25.07
CA VAL A 78 -2.69 -20.25 -25.15
C VAL A 78 -1.33 -20.72 -25.67
N ILE A 79 -0.90 -20.11 -26.78
CA ILE A 79 0.40 -20.32 -27.41
C ILE A 79 1.40 -19.24 -26.96
N ASP A 80 0.99 -17.97 -26.94
CA ASP A 80 1.83 -16.85 -26.50
C ASP A 80 0.99 -15.76 -25.81
N VAL A 81 1.61 -14.99 -24.92
CA VAL A 81 0.99 -13.86 -24.23
C VAL A 81 1.95 -12.68 -24.24
N LYS A 82 1.42 -11.49 -24.52
CA LYS A 82 2.15 -10.23 -24.47
C LYS A 82 1.48 -9.25 -23.52
N VAL A 83 2.28 -8.73 -22.60
CA VAL A 83 1.92 -7.61 -21.73
C VAL A 83 2.29 -6.28 -22.40
N PRO A 84 1.65 -5.14 -22.03
CA PRO A 84 1.95 -3.82 -22.59
C PRO A 84 3.41 -3.37 -22.45
N ASP A 85 4.12 -3.91 -21.46
CA ASP A 85 5.52 -3.59 -21.10
C ASP A 85 5.71 -2.13 -20.65
N LEU A 86 6.93 -1.71 -20.35
CA LEU A 86 7.21 -0.40 -19.75
C LEU A 86 6.82 0.78 -20.68
N PRO A 87 6.22 1.86 -20.15
CA PRO A 87 6.01 3.09 -20.90
C PRO A 87 7.33 3.86 -21.09
N ARG A 88 7.31 4.89 -21.94
CA ARG A 88 8.45 5.79 -22.13
C ARG A 88 8.84 6.43 -20.78
N GLN A 89 10.09 6.23 -20.35
CA GLN A 89 10.62 6.89 -19.17
C GLN A 89 11.09 8.32 -19.50
N PRO A 90 10.51 9.37 -18.89
CA PRO A 90 10.97 10.73 -19.08
C PRO A 90 12.38 10.91 -18.50
N ARG A 91 13.15 11.84 -19.07
CA ARG A 91 14.44 12.25 -18.48
C ARG A 91 14.19 13.08 -17.22
N ARG A 92 15.17 13.09 -16.32
CA ARG A 92 15.17 13.98 -15.14
C ARG A 92 14.93 15.42 -15.61
N TRP A 93 13.99 16.12 -14.97
CA TRP A 93 13.54 17.49 -15.29
C TRP A 93 12.77 17.67 -16.62
N GLU A 94 12.31 16.60 -17.28
CA GLU A 94 11.56 16.75 -18.55
C GLU A 94 10.18 17.42 -18.39
N ARG A 95 9.59 17.44 -17.18
CA ARG A 95 8.26 18.04 -16.89
C ARG A 95 8.33 19.51 -16.48
N ASP A 96 9.50 20.01 -16.10
CA ASP A 96 9.66 21.38 -15.61
C ASP A 96 9.70 22.32 -16.82
N GLU A 97 8.53 22.81 -17.26
CA GLU A 97 8.42 23.83 -18.33
C GLU A 97 9.26 25.08 -18.02
N LYS A 98 9.50 25.33 -16.72
CA LYS A 98 10.50 26.27 -16.25
C LYS A 98 11.78 25.47 -16.03
N GLN A 99 12.70 25.50 -17.00
CA GLN A 99 14.10 25.11 -16.79
C GLN A 99 14.70 25.94 -15.66
N SER A 100 14.45 25.57 -14.39
CA SER A 100 15.13 26.16 -13.26
C SER A 100 16.59 25.75 -13.39
N SER A 101 17.41 26.75 -13.72
CA SER A 101 18.84 26.66 -13.92
C SER A 101 19.58 26.43 -12.60
N GLN A 102 19.08 25.54 -11.74
CA GLN A 102 19.73 25.13 -10.51
C GLN A 102 20.07 23.65 -10.60
N LYS A 103 21.18 23.39 -11.31
CA LYS A 103 21.95 22.16 -11.12
C LYS A 103 22.47 22.18 -9.69
N GLY A 104 21.72 21.61 -8.75
CA GLY A 104 22.27 21.25 -7.44
C GLY A 104 23.43 20.28 -7.69
N THR A 105 24.66 20.74 -7.49
CA THR A 105 25.88 19.93 -7.69
C THR A 105 26.14 18.95 -6.55
N GLY A 106 25.22 18.84 -5.58
CA GLY A 106 25.30 17.95 -4.43
C GLY A 106 24.56 16.63 -4.65
N LYS A 107 25.03 15.57 -3.98
CA LYS A 107 24.30 14.30 -3.90
C LYS A 107 23.08 14.49 -2.98
N SER A 108 21.89 14.68 -3.53
CA SER A 108 20.64 14.72 -2.79
C SER A 108 20.07 13.31 -2.59
N LYS A 109 19.62 12.99 -1.38
CA LYS A 109 18.93 11.73 -1.04
C LYS A 109 17.50 12.00 -0.60
N ILE A 110 16.64 11.01 -0.78
CA ILE A 110 15.25 11.00 -0.33
C ILE A 110 15.14 9.83 0.66
N ALA A 111 14.61 10.09 1.85
CA ALA A 111 14.35 9.05 2.84
C ALA A 111 12.93 8.53 2.66
N PHE A 112 12.76 7.21 2.61
CA PHE A 112 11.45 6.55 2.60
C PHE A 112 11.29 5.78 3.89
N VAL A 113 10.15 5.98 4.56
CA VAL A 113 9.77 5.27 5.79
C VAL A 113 8.32 4.81 5.62
N SER A 114 7.98 3.63 6.11
CA SER A 114 6.61 3.08 6.06
C SER A 114 6.37 2.27 7.32
N GLY A 115 5.12 2.11 7.72
CA GLY A 115 4.78 1.19 8.81
C GLY A 115 5.31 1.63 10.18
N LEU A 116 5.29 2.94 10.47
CA LEU A 116 5.66 3.46 11.79
C LEU A 116 4.79 2.85 12.90
N GLY A 117 3.55 2.48 12.58
CA GLY A 117 2.72 1.64 13.43
C GLY A 117 2.46 2.20 14.82
N ILE A 118 2.46 3.52 15.00
CA ILE A 118 2.42 4.16 16.33
C ILE A 118 1.13 3.74 17.03
N THR A 119 1.26 3.00 18.14
CA THR A 119 0.13 2.49 18.93
C THR A 119 -0.16 3.33 20.17
N GLY A 120 0.71 4.28 20.50
CA GLY A 120 0.62 5.10 21.71
C GLY A 120 1.21 4.44 22.96
N THR A 121 1.78 3.24 22.83
CA THR A 121 2.44 2.52 23.93
C THR A 121 3.94 2.83 23.99
N SER A 122 4.57 2.68 25.17
CA SER A 122 5.97 3.07 25.40
C SER A 122 7.02 2.27 24.60
N GLY A 123 6.65 1.17 23.96
CA GLY A 123 7.58 0.32 23.20
C GLY A 123 8.02 0.92 21.86
N ASP A 124 7.13 1.69 21.22
CA ASP A 124 7.33 2.21 19.86
C ASP A 124 8.19 3.49 19.85
N THR A 125 8.42 4.11 21.01
CA THR A 125 9.03 5.45 21.09
C THR A 125 10.52 5.45 20.82
N LEU A 126 11.26 4.41 21.25
CA LEU A 126 12.73 4.41 21.12
C LEU A 126 13.20 4.39 19.66
N SER A 127 12.63 3.53 18.82
CA SER A 127 13.02 3.46 17.40
C SER A 127 12.67 4.74 16.64
N LEU A 128 11.54 5.35 17.00
CA LEU A 128 11.10 6.62 16.43
C LEU A 128 11.99 7.78 16.89
N GLU A 129 12.37 7.83 18.17
CA GLU A 129 13.33 8.81 18.71
C GLU A 129 14.70 8.67 18.04
N LEU A 130 15.22 7.45 17.88
CA LEU A 130 16.49 7.21 17.16
C LEU A 130 16.43 7.64 15.69
N LEU A 131 15.28 7.44 15.03
CA LEU A 131 15.05 7.92 13.66
C LEU A 131 15.05 9.45 13.63
N THR A 132 14.35 10.10 14.57
CA THR A 132 14.34 11.57 14.70
C THR A 132 15.75 12.11 14.91
N ASP A 133 16.50 11.52 15.85
CA ASP A 133 17.87 11.93 16.14
C ASP A 133 18.78 11.77 14.92
N TYR A 134 18.59 10.70 14.15
CA TYR A 134 19.34 10.50 12.92
C TYR A 134 18.99 11.55 11.85
N LEU A 135 17.69 11.80 11.61
CA LEU A 135 17.25 12.78 10.62
C LEU A 135 17.65 14.21 10.99
N LEU A 136 17.69 14.54 12.29
CA LEU A 136 18.18 15.83 12.79
C LEU A 136 19.72 15.92 12.86
N GLY A 137 20.42 14.80 12.65
CA GLY A 137 21.87 14.73 12.65
C GLY A 137 22.52 14.64 14.04
N TYR A 138 21.76 14.34 15.08
CA TYR A 138 22.28 14.17 16.45
C TYR A 138 23.06 12.87 16.65
N THR A 139 22.80 11.83 15.86
CA THR A 139 23.52 10.54 15.93
C THR A 139 24.87 10.54 15.21
N GLY A 140 25.35 11.71 14.77
CA GLY A 140 26.52 11.87 13.90
C GLY A 140 27.74 11.05 14.32
N SER A 141 28.09 10.08 13.49
CA SER A 141 29.44 9.53 13.41
C SER A 141 30.18 10.35 12.35
N GLN A 142 31.31 10.97 12.72
CA GLN A 142 32.28 11.47 11.75
C GLN A 142 32.99 10.27 11.12
N SER A 143 32.26 9.44 10.37
CA SER A 143 32.93 8.35 9.65
C SER A 143 33.66 8.97 8.45
N PRO A 144 34.95 8.66 8.24
CA PRO A 144 35.61 9.05 7.01
C PRO A 144 34.81 8.52 5.81
N ALA A 145 34.71 9.33 4.76
CA ALA A 145 33.78 9.24 3.63
C ALA A 145 33.76 7.93 2.79
N ASN A 146 34.39 6.84 3.25
CA ASN A 146 34.66 5.62 2.51
C ASN A 146 34.17 4.33 3.20
N ASP A 147 33.40 4.39 4.28
CA ASP A 147 32.77 3.20 4.86
C ASP A 147 31.34 3.03 4.31
N GLU A 148 31.15 2.08 3.39
CA GLU A 148 29.82 1.75 2.85
C GLU A 148 28.86 1.17 3.91
N SER A 149 29.37 0.72 5.06
CA SER A 149 28.54 0.15 6.12
C SER A 149 27.95 1.19 7.08
N ALA A 150 28.43 2.44 7.01
CA ALA A 150 27.93 3.53 7.85
C ALA A 150 26.63 4.13 7.28
N PRO A 151 25.69 4.57 8.14
CA PRO A 151 24.49 5.24 7.67
C PRO A 151 24.88 6.53 6.94
N PRO A 152 24.18 6.88 5.85
CA PRO A 152 24.54 8.03 5.04
C PRO A 152 24.43 9.35 5.81
N ASP A 153 25.19 10.36 5.40
CA ASP A 153 25.10 11.68 6.00
C ASP A 153 23.66 12.21 5.95
N ALA A 154 23.09 12.48 7.14
CA ALA A 154 21.73 13.00 7.28
C ALA A 154 21.54 14.34 6.56
N SER A 155 22.61 15.16 6.47
CA SER A 155 22.60 16.44 5.75
C SER A 155 22.37 16.31 4.25
N ALA A 156 22.58 15.12 3.67
CA ALA A 156 22.28 14.85 2.26
C ALA A 156 20.79 14.54 2.02
N ILE A 157 20.00 14.31 3.08
CA ILE A 157 18.58 13.98 2.98
C ILE A 157 17.80 15.27 2.76
N THR A 158 17.18 15.39 1.59
CA THR A 158 16.44 16.59 1.14
C THR A 158 14.96 16.53 1.48
N ARG A 159 14.39 15.33 1.57
CA ARG A 159 12.96 15.10 1.81
C ARG A 159 12.74 13.74 2.46
N LEU A 160 11.76 13.68 3.36
CA LEU A 160 11.25 12.45 3.95
C LEU A 160 9.88 12.12 3.34
N VAL A 161 9.70 10.89 2.87
CA VAL A 161 8.43 10.35 2.39
C VAL A 161 7.97 9.27 3.35
N ILE A 162 6.80 9.46 3.97
CA ILE A 162 6.16 8.48 4.83
C ILE A 162 5.07 7.75 4.02
N ALA A 163 5.32 6.50 3.69
CA ALA A 163 4.51 5.66 2.81
C ALA A 163 3.51 4.80 3.60
N GLY A 164 2.51 5.45 4.22
CA GLY A 164 1.38 4.80 4.87
C GLY A 164 1.69 3.96 6.11
N ASN A 165 0.62 3.54 6.77
CA ASN A 165 0.62 2.77 8.02
C ASN A 165 1.41 3.50 9.12
N SER A 166 1.16 4.81 9.22
CA SER A 166 1.81 5.67 10.23
C SER A 166 1.26 5.36 11.63
N LEU A 167 -0.04 5.07 11.70
CA LEU A 167 -0.76 4.74 12.92
C LEU A 167 -1.02 3.23 12.99
N GLY A 168 -0.88 2.65 14.18
CA GLY A 168 -1.19 1.25 14.44
C GLY A 168 -2.68 0.99 14.68
N ALA A 169 -3.09 -0.28 14.70
CA ALA A 169 -4.48 -0.72 14.89
C ALA A 169 -5.10 -0.34 16.27
N SER A 170 -4.34 0.28 17.17
CA SER A 170 -4.77 0.70 18.52
C SER A 170 -5.47 2.07 18.52
N MET A 171 -6.29 2.36 17.51
CA MET A 171 -7.17 3.55 17.50
C MET A 171 -8.57 3.24 18.04
N THR A 172 -8.97 1.98 17.98
CA THR A 172 -10.19 1.46 18.60
C THR A 172 -9.77 0.56 19.76
N THR A 173 -10.08 0.95 21.00
CA THR A 173 -9.86 0.05 22.13
C THR A 173 -10.70 -1.19 21.91
N ASP A 174 -10.07 -2.36 21.77
CA ASP A 174 -10.80 -3.61 21.82
C ASP A 174 -11.49 -3.67 23.19
N PRO A 175 -12.84 -3.78 23.27
CA PRO A 175 -13.54 -3.84 24.54
C PRO A 175 -13.18 -5.07 25.38
N ASN A 176 -12.34 -5.97 24.85
CA ASN A 176 -11.93 -7.22 25.47
C ASN A 176 -10.61 -7.14 26.23
N GLU A 177 -9.72 -6.17 25.95
CA GLU A 177 -8.43 -6.07 26.67
C GLU A 177 -8.57 -5.44 28.07
N ASN A 178 -9.63 -4.65 28.31
CA ASN A 178 -9.93 -4.06 29.61
C ASN A 178 -10.97 -4.83 30.46
N ALA A 179 -11.29 -6.07 30.06
CA ALA A 179 -12.24 -6.93 30.79
C ALA A 179 -11.74 -7.39 32.18
N ALA A 180 -10.48 -7.13 32.53
CA ALA A 180 -9.92 -7.43 33.85
C ALA A 180 -10.19 -6.33 34.90
N SER A 181 -10.59 -5.12 34.52
CA SER A 181 -10.72 -3.99 35.47
C SER A 181 -12.01 -3.16 35.37
N SER A 182 -12.86 -3.39 34.36
CA SER A 182 -14.10 -2.62 34.21
C SER A 182 -15.35 -3.48 34.43
N LYS A 183 -16.06 -3.17 35.53
CA LYS A 183 -17.37 -3.77 35.88
C LYS A 183 -18.32 -3.66 34.68
N LYS A 184 -18.73 -4.80 34.12
CA LYS A 184 -19.77 -4.94 33.08
C LYS A 184 -20.98 -4.05 33.39
N LYS A 185 -21.15 -2.95 32.68
CA LYS A 185 -22.45 -2.31 32.52
C LYS A 185 -23.12 -2.92 31.29
N SER A 186 -24.06 -3.83 31.53
CA SER A 186 -24.97 -4.37 30.51
C SER A 186 -25.97 -3.29 30.10
N GLY A 187 -25.59 -2.42 29.17
CA GLY A 187 -26.49 -1.54 28.43
C GLY A 187 -26.70 -2.05 27.00
N PRO A 188 -27.87 -1.84 26.38
CA PRO A 188 -28.08 -2.19 24.99
C PRO A 188 -27.07 -1.41 24.11
N LYS A 189 -26.34 -2.12 23.25
CA LYS A 189 -25.40 -1.51 22.29
C LYS A 189 -26.19 -0.61 21.33
N LYS A 190 -26.23 0.68 21.65
CA LYS A 190 -26.86 1.70 20.83
C LYS A 190 -25.99 1.88 19.59
N TYR A 191 -26.58 1.72 18.40
CA TYR A 191 -25.91 2.10 17.15
C TYR A 191 -25.58 3.59 17.22
N GLY A 192 -24.29 3.92 17.35
CA GLY A 192 -23.81 5.27 17.58
C GLY A 192 -22.32 5.27 17.95
N TYR A 193 -21.62 6.29 17.47
CA TYR A 193 -20.20 6.54 17.76
C TYR A 193 -19.98 6.67 19.28
N ASP A 194 -19.26 5.72 19.87
CA ASP A 194 -18.84 5.80 21.27
C ASP A 194 -17.49 6.49 21.36
N ALA A 195 -17.50 7.78 21.69
CA ALA A 195 -16.29 8.59 21.83
C ALA A 195 -15.32 8.07 22.91
N SER A 196 -15.77 7.18 23.81
CA SER A 196 -14.92 6.60 24.86
C SER A 196 -14.06 5.42 24.39
N ALA A 197 -14.32 4.87 23.19
CA ALA A 197 -13.52 3.80 22.58
C ALA A 197 -12.37 4.32 21.69
N TYR A 198 -12.26 5.66 21.53
CA TYR A 198 -11.26 6.30 20.69
C TYR A 198 -10.00 6.64 21.49
N ASN A 199 -8.86 6.13 21.03
CA ASN A 199 -7.56 6.47 21.60
C ASN A 199 -6.89 7.58 20.77
N ALA A 200 -6.81 8.79 21.31
CA ALA A 200 -6.16 9.93 20.66
C ALA A 200 -4.62 9.95 20.83
N SER A 201 -4.06 9.07 21.67
CA SER A 201 -2.62 9.08 21.97
C SER A 201 -1.73 8.86 20.75
N PRO A 202 -2.03 7.96 19.79
CA PRO A 202 -1.06 7.65 18.74
C PRO A 202 -1.01 8.75 17.68
N ILE A 203 -2.15 9.38 17.35
CA ILE A 203 -2.15 10.55 16.45
C ILE A 203 -1.43 11.74 17.09
N THR A 204 -1.54 11.92 18.41
CA THR A 204 -0.84 12.99 19.14
C THR A 204 0.67 12.76 19.14
N GLN A 205 1.13 11.52 19.36
CA GLN A 205 2.55 11.17 19.27
C GLN A 205 3.10 11.37 17.85
N PHE A 206 2.32 10.99 16.84
CA PHE A 206 2.70 11.20 15.45
C PHE A 206 2.79 12.69 15.08
N ASP A 207 1.85 13.53 15.53
CA ASP A 207 1.94 14.98 15.34
C ASP A 207 3.14 15.60 16.08
N ASN A 208 3.51 15.07 17.25
CA ASN A 208 4.71 15.51 17.97
C ASN A 208 5.98 15.17 17.19
N PHE A 209 6.08 13.94 16.67
CA PHE A 209 7.18 13.50 15.81
C PHE A 209 7.35 14.37 14.57
N LEU A 210 6.25 14.60 13.84
CA LEU A 210 6.25 15.47 12.67
C LEU A 210 6.68 16.90 13.03
N ALA A 211 6.14 17.46 14.11
CA ALA A 211 6.48 18.82 14.53
C ALA A 211 7.95 19.00 14.94
N GLU A 212 8.64 17.92 15.31
CA GLU A 212 10.06 17.93 15.66
C GLU A 212 10.96 17.90 14.41
N ILE A 213 10.56 17.17 13.36
CA ILE A 213 11.34 17.01 12.12
C ILE A 213 11.07 18.12 11.11
N LEU A 214 9.82 18.60 11.01
CA LEU A 214 9.38 19.59 10.03
C LEU A 214 10.19 20.90 10.03
N PRO A 215 10.74 21.43 11.15
CA PRO A 215 11.63 22.57 11.09
C PRO A 215 12.91 22.34 10.27
N SER A 216 13.35 21.09 10.10
CA SER A 216 14.61 20.70 9.45
C SER A 216 14.40 20.14 8.04
N ILE A 217 13.46 19.21 7.86
CA ILE A 217 13.28 18.45 6.61
C ILE A 217 11.81 18.48 6.17
N PRO A 218 11.51 18.70 4.88
CA PRO A 218 10.14 18.63 4.36
C PRO A 218 9.65 17.17 4.33
N VAL A 219 8.39 16.98 4.71
CA VAL A 219 7.77 15.65 4.85
C VAL A 219 6.56 15.53 3.93
N THR A 220 6.52 14.44 3.15
CA THR A 220 5.37 14.04 2.32
C THR A 220 4.77 12.76 2.91
N LEU A 221 3.49 12.80 3.26
CA LEU A 221 2.77 11.74 3.96
C LEU A 221 1.67 11.13 3.09
N MET A 222 1.80 9.85 2.76
CA MET A 222 0.75 9.03 2.14
C MET A 222 -0.06 8.32 3.23
N ALA A 223 -1.37 8.21 3.03
CA ALA A 223 -2.24 7.42 3.91
C ALA A 223 -2.12 5.91 3.63
N GLY A 224 -2.14 5.09 4.68
CA GLY A 224 -2.18 3.63 4.60
C GLY A 224 -3.55 3.03 4.96
N ALA A 225 -3.56 1.71 5.21
CA ALA A 225 -4.79 0.97 5.54
C ALA A 225 -5.25 1.22 6.98
N SER A 226 -4.30 1.42 7.89
CA SER A 226 -4.56 1.66 9.32
C SER A 226 -4.69 3.15 9.68
N ASP A 227 -4.43 4.04 8.72
CA ASP A 227 -4.49 5.48 8.92
C ASP A 227 -5.93 6.01 8.78
N PRO A 228 -6.27 7.16 9.39
CA PRO A 228 -7.62 7.74 9.37
C PRO A 228 -7.93 8.42 8.03
N ALA A 229 -8.02 7.59 6.98
CA ALA A 229 -8.43 7.94 5.62
C ALA A 229 -9.59 7.03 5.16
N ASN A 230 -10.11 7.25 3.95
CA ASN A 230 -11.06 6.31 3.36
C ASN A 230 -10.38 4.96 3.06
N PHE A 231 -11.17 3.89 3.12
CA PHE A 231 -10.69 2.53 2.84
C PHE A 231 -10.49 2.27 1.34
N SER A 232 -11.34 2.86 0.49
CA SER A 232 -11.29 2.65 -0.95
C SER A 232 -10.12 3.40 -1.60
N LEU A 233 -9.53 2.84 -2.66
CA LEU A 233 -8.61 3.60 -3.50
C LEU A 233 -9.38 4.53 -4.46
N PRO A 234 -8.81 5.69 -4.85
CA PRO A 234 -7.66 6.33 -4.22
C PRO A 234 -8.00 6.85 -2.80
N GLN A 235 -7.13 6.57 -1.84
CA GLN A 235 -7.26 7.10 -0.48
C GLN A 235 -6.87 8.58 -0.46
N GLN A 236 -7.68 9.40 0.19
CA GLN A 236 -7.43 10.82 0.40
C GLN A 236 -6.37 11.03 1.47
N GLY A 237 -5.64 12.14 1.36
CA GLY A 237 -4.68 12.54 2.39
C GLY A 237 -5.34 12.75 3.75
N ILE A 238 -4.57 12.57 4.82
CA ILE A 238 -5.06 12.73 6.19
C ILE A 238 -5.39 14.20 6.41
N HIS A 239 -6.58 14.44 6.95
CA HIS A 239 -7.06 15.80 7.13
C HIS A 239 -6.19 16.58 8.13
N ARG A 240 -5.76 17.79 7.74
CA ARG A 240 -4.92 18.71 8.54
C ARG A 240 -5.39 19.01 9.96
N ALA A 241 -6.68 18.82 10.26
CA ALA A 241 -7.20 18.95 11.63
C ALA A 241 -6.65 17.89 12.60
N MET A 242 -6.19 16.75 12.08
CA MET A 242 -5.54 15.70 12.88
C MET A 242 -4.12 16.11 13.35
N PHE A 243 -3.57 17.20 12.81
CA PHE A 243 -2.21 17.66 13.08
C PHE A 243 -2.17 19.07 13.68
N PRO A 244 -2.59 19.30 14.94
CA PRO A 244 -2.61 20.63 15.55
C PRO A 244 -1.26 21.37 15.53
N ARG A 245 -0.14 20.67 15.69
CA ARG A 245 1.22 21.24 15.70
C ARG A 245 1.79 21.34 14.30
N SER A 246 1.68 20.26 13.51
CA SER A 246 2.28 20.18 12.18
C SER A 246 1.53 20.96 11.10
N ARG A 247 0.25 21.30 11.31
CA ARG A 247 -0.55 22.11 10.38
C ARG A 247 0.06 23.47 10.02
N ALA A 248 0.92 24.02 10.88
CA ALA A 248 1.60 25.29 10.63
C ALA A 248 2.56 25.20 9.43
N TYR A 249 3.02 23.99 9.10
CA TYR A 249 3.92 23.70 7.98
C TYR A 249 3.16 23.25 6.72
N CYS A 250 1.84 23.07 6.79
CA CYS A 250 1.01 22.83 5.61
C CYS A 250 0.89 24.10 4.76
N SER A 251 0.65 23.92 3.47
CA SER A 251 0.30 25.03 2.59
C SER A 251 -0.98 25.74 3.03
N GLY A 252 -1.06 27.05 2.79
CA GLY A 252 -2.29 27.82 3.00
C GLY A 252 -3.43 27.32 2.10
N PRO A 253 -4.68 27.69 2.39
CA PRO A 253 -5.78 27.43 1.46
C PRO A 253 -5.47 28.12 0.12
N THR A 254 -5.46 27.36 -0.96
CA THR A 254 -5.19 27.86 -2.31
C THR A 254 -6.31 28.81 -2.74
N SER A 255 -5.97 29.99 -3.26
CA SER A 255 -6.93 30.89 -3.89
C SER A 255 -7.42 30.29 -5.21
N ALA A 256 -8.68 30.52 -5.57
CA ALA A 256 -9.25 29.98 -6.80
C ALA A 256 -8.45 30.44 -8.02
N GLY A 257 -7.75 29.50 -8.69
CA GLY A 257 -6.96 29.74 -9.90
C GLY A 257 -5.45 29.57 -9.75
N GLU A 258 -4.93 29.35 -8.54
CA GLU A 258 -3.50 29.06 -8.32
C GLU A 258 -3.23 27.56 -8.22
N THR A 259 -2.12 27.09 -8.79
CA THR A 259 -1.65 25.73 -8.58
C THR A 259 -1.24 25.57 -7.12
N PRO A 260 -1.78 24.58 -6.37
CA PRO A 260 -1.40 24.37 -4.99
C PRO A 260 0.10 24.08 -4.91
N GLU A 261 0.87 25.00 -4.35
CA GLU A 261 2.27 24.71 -4.03
C GLU A 261 2.33 23.79 -2.81
N PRO A 262 3.14 22.73 -2.86
CA PRO A 262 3.26 21.82 -1.73
C PRO A 262 3.86 22.57 -0.54
N GLY A 263 3.22 22.42 0.62
CA GLY A 263 3.77 22.91 1.87
C GLY A 263 5.02 22.15 2.28
N TRP A 264 5.63 22.57 3.38
CA TRP A 264 6.73 21.83 3.99
C TRP A 264 6.25 20.50 4.58
N PHE A 265 5.01 20.47 5.06
CA PHE A 265 4.25 19.25 5.35
C PHE A 265 3.15 19.07 4.31
N ASP A 266 3.23 18.00 3.53
CA ASP A 266 2.28 17.66 2.48
C ASP A 266 1.61 16.31 2.76
N SER A 267 0.30 16.31 2.97
CA SER A 267 -0.47 15.06 3.11
C SER A 267 -1.17 14.76 1.79
N VAL A 268 -0.72 13.68 1.16
CA VAL A 268 -1.05 13.35 -0.22
C VAL A 268 -1.95 12.11 -0.31
N THR A 269 -2.48 11.85 -1.50
CA THR A 269 -3.30 10.68 -1.77
C THR A 269 -2.48 9.39 -1.80
N ASN A 270 -3.14 8.24 -1.69
CA ASN A 270 -2.56 6.93 -2.00
C ASN A 270 -3.42 6.27 -3.10
N PRO A 271 -2.87 5.92 -4.28
CA PRO A 271 -1.49 6.12 -4.71
C PRO A 271 -1.11 7.61 -4.90
N TRP A 272 0.19 7.89 -4.93
CA TRP A 272 0.75 9.23 -5.13
C TRP A 272 1.67 9.27 -6.34
N GLU A 273 1.60 10.37 -7.10
CA GLU A 273 2.58 10.75 -8.12
C GLU A 273 3.09 12.16 -7.84
N GLY A 274 4.39 12.36 -7.89
CA GLY A 274 4.99 13.70 -7.77
C GLY A 274 6.45 13.75 -8.18
N ASP A 275 6.96 14.96 -8.38
CA ASP A 275 8.35 15.21 -8.76
C ASP A 275 9.14 15.73 -7.53
N ILE A 276 10.22 15.06 -7.14
CA ILE A 276 11.12 15.46 -6.04
C ILE A 276 12.53 15.62 -6.61
N GLU A 277 13.10 16.83 -6.53
CA GLU A 277 14.45 17.12 -7.06
C GLU A 277 14.63 16.72 -8.54
N GLY A 278 13.55 16.80 -9.32
CA GLY A 278 13.49 16.38 -10.73
C GLY A 278 13.29 14.90 -10.98
N TRP A 279 13.18 14.08 -9.93
CA TRP A 279 12.81 12.66 -10.02
C TRP A 279 11.31 12.50 -9.96
N ARG A 280 10.73 11.88 -10.99
CA ARG A 280 9.33 11.46 -10.96
C ARG A 280 9.19 10.21 -10.12
N LEU A 281 8.38 10.32 -9.07
CA LEU A 281 8.08 9.25 -8.16
C LEU A 281 6.60 8.90 -8.28
N TRP A 282 6.34 7.60 -8.35
CA TRP A 282 5.02 7.02 -8.21
C TRP A 282 5.12 5.96 -7.12
N GLY A 283 4.19 5.98 -6.17
CA GLY A 283 4.23 5.09 -5.02
C GLY A 283 2.84 4.84 -4.44
N SER A 284 2.76 3.77 -3.67
CA SER A 284 1.54 3.38 -2.96
C SER A 284 1.91 2.83 -1.58
N SER A 285 0.94 2.75 -0.68
CA SER A 285 1.13 2.26 0.69
C SER A 285 1.16 0.73 0.82
N GLY A 286 1.40 0.00 -0.27
CA GLY A 286 1.62 -1.46 -0.29
C GLY A 286 0.38 -2.35 -0.43
N GLN A 287 -0.83 -1.80 -0.24
CA GLN A 287 -2.10 -2.55 -0.30
C GLN A 287 -2.30 -3.31 -1.61
N ASN A 288 -1.90 -2.72 -2.73
CA ASN A 288 -1.96 -3.30 -4.07
C ASN A 288 -1.07 -4.52 -4.23
N VAL A 289 0.19 -4.45 -3.77
CA VAL A 289 1.15 -5.55 -3.84
C VAL A 289 0.72 -6.68 -2.90
N ASP A 290 0.31 -6.33 -1.67
CA ASP A 290 -0.19 -7.30 -0.69
C ASP A 290 -1.41 -8.07 -1.21
N ASP A 291 -2.30 -7.40 -1.95
CA ASP A 291 -3.49 -8.04 -2.47
C ASP A 291 -3.18 -8.97 -3.65
N VAL A 292 -2.36 -8.52 -4.61
CA VAL A 292 -1.91 -9.37 -5.73
C VAL A 292 -1.19 -10.62 -5.22
N LEU A 293 -0.39 -10.49 -4.15
CA LEU A 293 0.31 -11.62 -3.54
C LEU A 293 -0.63 -12.70 -3.00
N ARG A 294 -1.86 -12.37 -2.63
CA ARG A 294 -2.85 -13.36 -2.16
C ARG A 294 -3.32 -14.29 -3.28
N TYR A 295 -3.21 -13.87 -4.54
CA TYR A 295 -3.73 -14.61 -5.71
C TYR A 295 -2.64 -15.28 -6.54
N LEU A 296 -1.38 -14.93 -6.30
CA LEU A 296 -0.25 -15.46 -7.06
C LEU A 296 0.64 -16.33 -6.19
N ASP A 297 1.04 -17.47 -6.72
CA ASP A 297 2.02 -18.33 -6.08
C ASP A 297 3.43 -17.93 -6.52
N PHE A 298 4.17 -17.30 -5.61
CA PHE A 298 5.59 -16.99 -5.77
C PHE A 298 6.47 -17.88 -4.90
N ALA A 299 5.91 -18.91 -4.25
CA ALA A 299 6.70 -19.82 -3.47
C ALA A 299 7.73 -20.48 -4.41
N ASN A 300 9.00 -20.16 -4.18
CA ASN A 300 10.08 -20.96 -4.72
C ASN A 300 9.77 -22.43 -4.42
N SER A 301 10.05 -23.31 -5.37
CA SER A 301 9.73 -24.75 -5.38
C SER A 301 10.24 -25.57 -4.18
N SER A 302 10.75 -24.94 -3.11
CA SER A 302 11.23 -25.55 -1.88
C SER A 302 10.27 -25.42 -0.67
N GLY A 303 9.09 -24.80 -0.81
CA GLY A 303 8.07 -24.79 0.26
C GLY A 303 8.53 -24.19 1.60
N THR A 304 9.62 -23.42 1.58
CA THR A 304 10.22 -22.77 2.76
C THR A 304 10.12 -21.28 2.55
N VAL A 305 9.09 -20.67 3.14
CA VAL A 305 8.94 -19.22 3.22
C VAL A 305 9.95 -18.72 4.26
N GLY A 306 11.20 -18.56 3.85
CA GLY A 306 12.11 -17.69 4.58
C GLY A 306 11.63 -16.24 4.49
N ALA A 307 11.98 -15.39 5.46
CA ALA A 307 11.66 -13.96 5.42
C ALA A 307 12.12 -13.28 4.11
N ASP A 308 13.21 -13.78 3.52
CA ASP A 308 13.75 -13.29 2.23
C ASP A 308 12.89 -13.67 1.01
N GLY A 309 12.11 -14.76 1.10
CA GLY A 309 11.26 -15.22 0.00
C GLY A 309 10.05 -14.31 -0.25
N ASP A 310 9.51 -13.70 0.81
CA ASP A 310 8.40 -12.75 0.69
C ASP A 310 8.86 -11.43 0.03
N ALA A 311 10.07 -10.96 0.35
CA ALA A 311 10.64 -9.77 -0.28
C ALA A 311 10.88 -9.96 -1.78
N GLU A 312 11.44 -11.10 -2.19
CA GLU A 312 11.66 -11.41 -3.60
C GLU A 312 10.34 -11.49 -4.39
N ALA A 313 9.32 -12.13 -3.80
CA ALA A 313 7.98 -12.22 -4.37
C ALA A 313 7.37 -10.83 -4.60
N ARG A 314 7.43 -9.95 -3.59
CA ARG A 314 6.93 -8.57 -3.67
C ARG A 314 7.63 -7.77 -4.76
N VAL A 315 8.95 -7.91 -4.91
CA VAL A 315 9.70 -7.23 -5.98
C VAL A 315 9.28 -7.73 -7.36
N LYS A 316 9.09 -9.04 -7.54
CA LYS A 316 8.59 -9.61 -8.80
C LYS A 316 7.18 -9.11 -9.14
N ILE A 317 6.30 -8.99 -8.14
CA ILE A 317 4.96 -8.40 -8.31
C ILE A 317 5.08 -6.94 -8.74
N MET A 318 5.92 -6.15 -8.08
CA MET A 318 6.14 -4.74 -8.45
C MET A 318 6.65 -4.61 -9.90
N GLU A 319 7.56 -5.48 -10.33
CA GLU A 319 8.02 -5.54 -11.74
C GLU A 319 6.87 -5.90 -12.69
N ALA A 320 6.05 -6.90 -12.33
CA ALA A 320 4.91 -7.32 -13.14
C ALA A 320 3.87 -6.19 -13.29
N MET A 321 3.57 -5.47 -12.21
CA MET A 321 2.64 -4.34 -12.22
C MET A 321 3.12 -3.19 -13.13
N LEU A 322 4.43 -2.90 -13.12
CA LEU A 322 5.03 -1.92 -14.04
C LEU A 322 4.88 -2.37 -15.50
N ARG A 323 5.06 -3.66 -15.79
CA ARG A 323 4.88 -4.22 -17.15
C ARG A 323 3.41 -4.29 -17.58
N TRP A 324 2.49 -4.49 -16.65
CA TRP A 324 1.05 -4.41 -16.93
C TRP A 324 0.58 -2.97 -17.17
N ARG A 325 1.39 -1.96 -16.83
CA ARG A 325 1.02 -0.54 -16.82
C ARG A 325 -0.20 -0.24 -15.93
N CYS A 326 -0.44 -1.07 -14.92
CA CYS A 326 -1.53 -0.90 -13.98
C CYS A 326 -1.02 -1.00 -12.55
N GLY A 327 -1.19 0.10 -11.79
CA GLY A 327 -0.71 0.19 -10.42
C GLY A 327 -1.59 -0.52 -9.39
N VAL A 328 -2.83 -0.87 -9.75
CA VAL A 328 -3.78 -1.59 -8.89
C VAL A 328 -4.63 -2.52 -9.77
N PRO A 329 -4.06 -3.62 -10.28
CA PRO A 329 -4.74 -4.47 -11.25
C PRO A 329 -5.99 -5.15 -10.68
N THR A 330 -6.00 -5.43 -9.38
CA THR A 330 -7.07 -6.18 -8.73
C THR A 330 -8.26 -5.32 -8.29
N ALA A 331 -8.22 -4.01 -8.55
CA ALA A 331 -9.37 -3.14 -8.39
C ALA A 331 -10.26 -3.20 -9.66
N PRO A 332 -11.60 -3.21 -9.53
CA PRO A 332 -12.39 -3.14 -8.30
C PRO A 332 -12.74 -4.50 -7.66
N ASP A 333 -12.24 -5.61 -8.22
CA ASP A 333 -12.68 -6.97 -7.88
C ASP A 333 -12.42 -7.35 -6.42
N THR A 334 -11.23 -7.04 -5.90
CA THR A 334 -10.77 -7.49 -4.59
C THR A 334 -10.42 -6.31 -3.67
N ILE A 335 -9.75 -5.30 -4.22
CA ILE A 335 -9.59 -4.00 -3.56
C ILE A 335 -10.75 -3.10 -3.94
N CYS A 336 -11.42 -2.54 -2.93
CA CYS A 336 -12.45 -1.55 -3.17
C CYS A 336 -11.85 -0.29 -3.78
N GLU A 337 -12.36 0.11 -4.95
CA GLU A 337 -12.07 1.39 -5.57
C GLU A 337 -13.34 2.23 -5.65
N PHE A 338 -13.16 3.55 -5.63
CA PHE A 338 -14.23 4.47 -6.00
C PHE A 338 -14.58 4.28 -7.48
N SER A 339 -15.87 4.12 -7.81
CA SER A 339 -16.31 3.99 -9.20
C SER A 339 -16.02 5.28 -9.96
N LEU A 340 -15.01 5.24 -10.83
CA LEU A 340 -14.77 6.31 -11.78
C LEU A 340 -15.76 6.18 -12.94
N PRO A 341 -16.33 7.30 -13.44
CA PRO A 341 -17.11 7.26 -14.67
C PRO A 341 -16.22 6.78 -15.82
N ALA A 342 -16.73 5.87 -16.64
CA ALA A 342 -16.03 5.10 -17.69
C ALA A 342 -15.41 5.93 -18.85
N THR A 343 -15.14 7.21 -18.66
CA THR A 343 -14.72 8.16 -19.71
C THR A 343 -13.25 8.55 -19.63
N ILE A 344 -12.47 7.98 -18.69
CA ILE A 344 -11.04 8.28 -18.55
C ILE A 344 -10.30 6.96 -18.30
N SER A 345 -10.06 6.21 -19.37
CA SER A 345 -9.11 5.09 -19.41
C SER A 345 -8.14 5.30 -20.55
#